data_AF-A0A4Q5S1T3-F1
#
_entry.id   AF-A0A4Q5S1T3-F1
#
_cell.length_a   1.000
_cell.length_b   1.000
_cell.length_c   1.000
_cell.angle_alpha   90.00
_cell.angle_beta   90.00
_cell.angle_gamma   90.00
#
_symmetry.space_group_name_H-M   'P 1'
#
loop_
_entity.id
_entity.type
_entity.pdbx_description
1 polymer ?
#
loop_
_entity_poly.entity_id
_entity_poly.type
_entity_poly.pdbx_seq_one_letter_code
_entity_poly.pdbx_strand_id
1 'polypeptide(L)'
;MKCSSPLFYLSCTIVTACTLISCMENEPANATGSPKGENKDSIVNKAYLSKPLVEHIYTADPSAHVFNNRVYIYPSHDTATGTAEDDLGSHFDMRDYHILSMDSIGAPVTDHGVALDIKDIPWAGRQLWAPDAAFANNTYYLYFPAKNKQDVFQIGVATSNKPEGPFKAEKEPIRGSYSMDPAVFKDDNGSFYMYFGGIWGGQLQRW
;
A
#
# COMPACT_ATOMS: atom_id res chain seq x y z
N MET A 1 -54.65 -10.24 32.49
CA MET A 1 -54.73 -11.71 32.59
C MET A 1 -53.31 -12.25 32.69
N LYS A 2 -53.00 -12.98 33.76
CA LYS A 2 -51.71 -13.61 34.07
C LYS A 2 -51.74 -15.08 33.60
N CYS A 3 -50.61 -15.59 33.13
CA CYS A 3 -50.12 -16.99 33.30
C CYS A 3 -48.63 -16.99 32.90
N SER A 4 -47.62 -17.14 33.77
CA SER A 4 -47.26 -18.22 34.74
C SER A 4 -46.67 -19.48 34.08
N SER A 5 -45.33 -19.59 33.98
CA SER A 5 -44.39 -20.49 34.71
C SER A 5 -44.28 -21.93 34.14
N PRO A 6 -43.28 -22.79 34.49
CA PRO A 6 -42.11 -22.66 35.41
C PRO A 6 -40.75 -23.04 34.75
N LEU A 7 -39.58 -22.57 35.20
CA LEU A 7 -38.80 -22.87 36.42
C LEU A 7 -38.36 -24.35 36.56
N PHE A 8 -37.05 -24.62 36.38
CA PHE A 8 -36.35 -25.79 36.92
C PHE A 8 -35.15 -25.31 37.75
N TYR A 9 -35.18 -25.69 39.04
CA TYR A 9 -34.10 -25.57 40.03
C TYR A 9 -33.65 -26.99 40.40
N LEU A 10 -32.34 -27.22 40.52
CA LEU A 10 -31.72 -28.28 41.34
C LEU A 10 -30.22 -27.94 41.48
N SER A 11 -29.78 -27.15 42.46
CA SER A 11 -29.41 -27.47 43.86
C SER A 11 -28.09 -28.25 44.05
N CYS A 12 -27.13 -27.59 44.73
CA CYS A 12 -26.37 -28.07 45.91
C CYS A 12 -25.41 -29.29 45.78
N THR A 13 -24.20 -29.40 46.36
CA THR A 13 -23.38 -28.57 47.28
C THR A 13 -21.98 -29.23 47.47
N ILE A 14 -21.04 -28.47 48.07
CA ILE A 14 -19.96 -28.88 49.02
C ILE A 14 -18.57 -29.36 48.49
N VAL A 15 -17.64 -28.39 48.52
CA VAL A 15 -16.35 -28.32 49.29
C VAL A 15 -15.62 -29.62 49.66
N THR A 16 -14.33 -29.72 49.30
CA THR A 16 -13.26 -30.15 50.24
C THR A 16 -11.92 -29.54 49.82
N ALA A 17 -11.35 -28.71 50.69
CA ALA A 17 -9.94 -28.30 50.66
C ALA A 17 -9.12 -29.30 51.49
N CYS A 18 -7.95 -29.70 51.01
CA CYS A 18 -6.96 -30.41 51.83
C CYS A 18 -5.57 -29.85 51.54
N THR A 19 -4.94 -29.37 52.61
CA THR A 19 -3.64 -28.71 52.69
C THR A 19 -2.46 -29.68 52.76
N LEU A 20 -1.33 -29.24 52.19
CA LEU A 20 0.06 -29.40 52.64
C LEU A 20 0.60 -30.81 53.01
N ILE A 21 1.55 -31.29 52.20
CA ILE A 21 2.75 -31.96 52.73
C ILE A 21 3.99 -31.28 52.13
N SER A 22 4.76 -30.72 53.06
CA SER A 22 6.12 -30.22 52.93
C SER A 22 7.11 -31.35 52.68
N CYS A 23 8.04 -31.16 51.75
CA CYS A 23 9.39 -31.71 51.88
C CYS A 23 10.39 -30.60 51.50
N MET A 24 10.94 -29.93 52.51
CA MET A 24 12.23 -29.27 52.43
C MET A 24 13.27 -30.21 53.04
N GLU A 25 14.29 -30.56 52.27
CA GLU A 25 15.63 -30.88 52.79
C GLU A 25 16.64 -30.10 51.93
N ASN A 26 17.31 -29.14 52.59
CA ASN A 26 18.54 -28.46 52.19
C ASN A 26 19.70 -29.44 52.50
N GLU A 27 20.78 -29.69 51.75
CA GLU A 27 21.87 -28.91 51.10
C GLU A 27 22.89 -29.99 50.55
N PRO A 28 24.05 -29.70 49.89
CA PRO A 28 24.63 -28.41 49.48
C PRO A 28 25.00 -28.34 47.98
N ALA A 29 25.50 -27.15 47.61
CA ALA A 29 26.00 -26.76 46.30
C ALA A 29 27.03 -27.70 45.68
N ASN A 30 26.91 -27.93 44.36
CA ASN A 30 28.09 -28.11 43.52
C ASN A 30 27.86 -27.53 42.13
N ALA A 31 28.85 -26.76 41.68
CA ALA A 31 28.85 -25.98 40.45
C ALA A 31 28.86 -26.88 39.21
N THR A 32 28.14 -26.44 38.16
CA THR A 32 28.55 -26.50 36.75
C THR A 32 27.44 -25.86 35.91
N GLY A 33 27.51 -24.54 35.75
CA GLY A 33 26.76 -23.85 34.72
C GLY A 33 27.31 -24.25 33.35
N SER A 34 26.61 -25.15 32.66
CA SER A 34 26.76 -25.32 31.22
C SER A 34 25.87 -24.28 30.53
N PRO A 35 26.39 -23.45 29.61
CA PRO A 35 25.53 -22.55 28.86
C PRO A 35 24.60 -23.39 27.98
N LYS A 36 23.29 -23.27 28.19
CA LYS A 36 22.27 -23.75 27.26
C LYS A 36 22.60 -23.14 25.90
N GLY A 37 22.97 -23.99 24.95
CA GLY A 37 23.19 -23.60 23.58
C GLY A 37 21.96 -22.89 23.05
N GLU A 38 22.16 -21.65 22.61
CA GLU A 38 21.21 -20.96 21.74
C GLU A 38 21.01 -21.83 20.51
N ASN A 39 19.81 -22.37 20.36
CA ASN A 39 19.39 -22.97 19.11
C ASN A 39 19.32 -21.83 18.10
N LYS A 40 20.40 -21.63 17.34
CA LYS A 40 20.43 -20.71 16.21
C LYS A 40 19.34 -21.18 15.26
N ASP A 41 18.23 -20.44 15.23
CA ASP A 41 17.24 -20.54 14.17
C ASP A 41 18.01 -20.56 12.86
N SER A 42 17.99 -21.73 12.21
CA SER A 42 18.56 -21.91 10.89
C SER A 42 17.93 -20.86 10.00
N ILE A 43 18.74 -19.91 9.53
CA ILE A 43 18.32 -18.95 8.51
C ILE A 43 17.89 -19.76 7.30
N VAL A 44 16.58 -19.95 7.17
CA VAL A 44 15.99 -20.50 5.96
C VAL A 44 16.27 -19.43 4.91
N ASN A 45 17.16 -19.75 3.96
CA ASN A 45 17.35 -18.96 2.75
C ASN A 45 16.02 -18.94 2.00
N LYS A 46 15.17 -17.96 2.32
CA LYS A 46 13.86 -17.79 1.72
C LYS A 46 14.08 -17.25 0.31
N ALA A 47 14.10 -18.15 -0.66
CA ALA A 47 14.09 -17.75 -2.06
C ALA A 47 12.73 -17.11 -2.38
N TYR A 48 12.74 -15.84 -2.76
CA TYR A 48 11.54 -15.16 -3.26
C TYR A 48 11.21 -15.64 -4.67
N LEU A 49 9.90 -15.78 -4.98
CA LEU A 49 9.44 -16.18 -6.32
C LEU A 49 9.77 -15.15 -7.40
N SER A 50 9.84 -13.87 -7.00
CA SER A 50 10.11 -12.74 -7.87
C SER A 50 11.28 -11.94 -7.34
N LYS A 51 12.11 -11.43 -8.25
CA LYS A 51 13.13 -10.42 -7.94
C LYS A 51 12.54 -9.02 -8.17
N PRO A 52 13.08 -7.98 -7.51
CA PRO A 52 12.79 -6.59 -7.87
C PRO A 52 13.04 -6.36 -9.37
N LEU A 53 12.17 -5.57 -10.00
CA LEU A 53 12.34 -5.18 -11.40
C LEU A 53 13.45 -4.14 -11.58
N VAL A 54 13.62 -3.28 -10.57
CA VAL A 54 14.67 -2.26 -10.46
C VAL A 54 15.20 -2.26 -9.03
N GLU A 55 16.45 -1.83 -8.84
CA GLU A 55 17.12 -1.79 -7.52
C GLU A 55 17.72 -0.41 -7.20
N HIS A 56 17.75 0.53 -8.16
CA HIS A 56 18.35 1.85 -7.98
C HIS A 56 17.39 2.91 -7.41
N ILE A 57 16.08 2.64 -7.41
CA ILE A 57 15.01 3.41 -6.79
C ILE A 57 14.01 2.47 -6.11
N TYR A 58 13.25 2.95 -5.14
CA TYR A 58 12.16 2.19 -4.53
C TYR A 58 10.85 2.47 -5.28
N THR A 59 10.12 1.40 -5.61
CA THR A 59 8.89 1.50 -6.41
C THR A 59 7.75 0.71 -5.78
N ALA A 60 6.56 1.28 -5.80
CA ALA A 60 5.32 0.65 -5.34
C ALA A 60 4.20 0.80 -6.38
N ASP A 61 3.04 0.20 -6.09
CA ASP A 61 1.78 0.40 -6.82
C ASP A 61 1.87 0.30 -8.36
N PRO A 62 2.40 -0.80 -8.92
CA PRO A 62 2.68 -0.88 -10.35
C PRO A 62 1.40 -1.03 -11.19
N SER A 63 0.96 0.05 -11.83
CA SER A 63 -0.05 -0.01 -12.88
C SER A 63 0.61 -0.32 -14.23
N ALA A 64 0.37 -1.50 -14.80
CA ALA A 64 1.05 -1.98 -16.01
C ALA A 64 0.13 -1.95 -17.25
N HIS A 65 0.64 -1.39 -18.35
CA HIS A 65 -0.08 -1.26 -19.63
C HIS A 65 0.76 -1.72 -20.81
N VAL A 66 0.11 -2.18 -21.86
CA VAL A 66 0.76 -2.44 -23.15
C VAL A 66 0.53 -1.24 -24.08
N PHE A 67 1.59 -0.47 -24.31
CA PHE A 67 1.60 0.64 -25.27
C PHE A 67 2.73 0.45 -26.26
N ASN A 68 2.48 0.73 -27.54
CA ASN A 68 3.47 0.55 -28.62
C ASN A 68 4.15 -0.83 -28.61
N ASN A 69 3.38 -1.87 -28.28
CA ASN A 69 3.85 -3.26 -28.20
C ASN A 69 4.97 -3.51 -27.17
N ARG A 70 5.06 -2.65 -26.13
CA ARG A 70 5.94 -2.77 -24.97
C ARG A 70 5.11 -2.68 -23.70
N VAL A 71 5.63 -3.21 -22.59
CA VAL A 71 5.01 -3.04 -21.27
C VAL A 71 5.56 -1.75 -20.67
N TYR A 72 4.66 -0.85 -20.29
CA TYR A 72 4.93 0.34 -19.49
C TYR A 72 4.35 0.14 -18.10
N ILE A 73 5.09 0.54 -17.08
CA ILE A 73 4.67 0.45 -15.68
C ILE A 73 4.70 1.86 -15.12
N TYR A 74 3.60 2.24 -14.49
CA TYR A 74 3.37 3.53 -13.84
C TYR A 74 3.33 3.30 -12.33
N PRO A 75 4.48 3.19 -11.66
CA PRO A 75 4.56 3.00 -10.21
C PRO A 75 4.54 4.33 -9.44
N SER A 76 4.25 4.24 -8.14
CA SER A 76 4.69 5.22 -7.16
C SER A 76 6.23 5.18 -7.02
N HIS A 77 6.87 6.33 -6.80
CA HIS A 77 8.30 6.41 -6.46
C HIS A 77 8.46 6.68 -4.96
N ASP A 78 8.76 5.62 -4.21
CA ASP A 78 8.95 5.71 -2.77
C ASP A 78 10.27 6.40 -2.43
N THR A 79 10.22 7.34 -1.49
CA THR A 79 11.41 8.01 -0.95
C THR A 79 11.35 8.06 0.58
N ALA A 80 12.50 7.84 1.22
CA ALA A 80 12.60 7.95 2.67
C ALA A 80 12.57 9.44 3.08
N THR A 81 11.42 9.93 3.54
CA THR A 81 11.24 11.35 3.93
C THR A 81 11.43 11.58 5.44
N GLY A 82 11.53 10.53 6.24
CA GLY A 82 11.63 10.61 7.71
C GLY A 82 10.31 10.98 8.40
N THR A 83 9.20 11.08 7.65
CA THR A 83 7.86 11.28 8.20
C THR A 83 7.45 10.05 9.03
N ALA A 84 6.88 10.30 10.21
CA ALA A 84 6.48 9.24 11.13
C ALA A 84 5.38 8.36 10.52
N GLU A 85 5.45 7.06 10.82
CA GLU A 85 4.43 6.09 10.46
C GLU A 85 3.14 6.33 11.25
N ASP A 86 2.00 6.29 10.55
CA ASP A 86 0.67 6.34 11.11
C ASP A 86 -0.34 5.62 10.19
N ASP A 87 -1.52 5.33 10.74
CA ASP A 87 -2.62 4.63 10.04
C ASP A 87 -3.23 5.46 8.89
N LEU A 88 -2.90 6.75 8.81
CA LEU A 88 -3.34 7.64 7.73
C LEU A 88 -2.35 7.68 6.57
N GLY A 89 -1.25 6.93 6.67
CA GLY A 89 -0.24 6.82 5.63
C GLY A 89 0.63 8.07 5.49
N SER A 90 0.83 8.87 6.55
CA SER A 90 1.65 10.09 6.46
C SER A 90 3.09 9.83 6.01
N HIS A 91 3.64 8.66 6.35
CA HIS A 91 4.97 8.22 5.94
C HIS A 91 5.11 7.98 4.43
N PHE A 92 4.01 7.79 3.70
CA PHE A 92 3.99 7.75 2.24
C PHE A 92 3.99 9.18 1.66
N ASP A 93 5.16 9.83 1.62
CA ASP A 93 5.35 11.22 1.17
C ASP A 93 6.11 11.32 -0.16
N MET A 94 5.70 10.51 -1.14
CA MET A 94 6.25 10.51 -2.50
C MET A 94 5.97 11.85 -3.22
N ARG A 95 6.90 12.25 -4.11
CA ARG A 95 6.93 13.59 -4.72
C ARG A 95 7.00 13.62 -6.23
N ASP A 96 7.27 12.50 -6.87
CA ASP A 96 7.33 12.39 -8.31
C ASP A 96 6.99 10.97 -8.76
N TYR A 97 6.84 10.78 -10.07
CA TYR A 97 6.69 9.47 -10.70
C TYR A 97 7.79 9.25 -11.72
N HIS A 98 8.35 8.04 -11.73
CA HIS A 98 9.23 7.52 -12.78
C HIS A 98 8.47 6.46 -13.58
N ILE A 99 8.43 6.57 -14.91
CA ILE A 99 7.79 5.53 -15.74
C ILE A 99 8.84 4.50 -16.12
N LEU A 100 8.50 3.23 -15.92
CA LEU A 100 9.34 2.10 -16.30
C LEU A 100 8.83 1.47 -17.60
N SER A 101 9.70 0.82 -18.37
CA SER A 101 9.27 0.00 -19.50
C SER A 101 10.13 -1.23 -19.72
N MET A 102 9.57 -2.23 -20.38
CA MET A 102 10.27 -3.43 -20.85
C MET A 102 9.72 -3.83 -22.22
N ASP A 103 10.58 -4.38 -23.09
CA ASP A 103 10.17 -4.89 -24.41
C ASP A 103 9.22 -6.10 -24.30
N SER A 104 9.44 -6.93 -23.28
CA SER A 104 8.61 -8.09 -22.94
C SER A 104 8.84 -8.46 -21.48
N ILE A 105 7.96 -9.29 -20.92
CA ILE A 105 8.11 -9.76 -19.54
C ILE A 105 9.45 -10.48 -19.37
N GLY A 106 10.26 -10.01 -18.40
CA GLY A 106 11.59 -10.55 -18.11
C GLY A 106 12.72 -9.92 -18.92
N ALA A 107 12.44 -9.02 -19.87
CA ALA A 107 13.46 -8.20 -20.53
C ALA A 107 14.03 -7.14 -19.56
N PRO A 108 15.21 -6.56 -19.86
CA PRO A 108 15.75 -5.45 -19.07
C PRO A 108 14.76 -4.30 -18.93
N VAL A 109 14.65 -3.77 -17.71
CA VAL A 109 13.76 -2.65 -17.39
C VAL A 109 14.49 -1.33 -17.64
N THR A 110 13.83 -0.42 -18.35
CA THR A 110 14.28 0.95 -18.56
C THR A 110 13.50 1.87 -17.63
N ASP A 111 14.20 2.65 -16.82
CA ASP A 111 13.67 3.81 -16.10
C ASP A 111 13.83 5.06 -16.98
N HIS A 112 12.73 5.73 -17.29
CA HIS A 112 12.71 6.91 -18.16
C HIS A 112 12.95 8.24 -17.41
N GLY A 113 13.19 8.19 -16.10
CA GLY A 113 13.38 9.35 -15.24
C GLY A 113 12.06 9.97 -14.78
N VAL A 114 12.15 11.15 -14.17
CA VAL A 114 10.99 11.88 -13.65
C VAL A 114 10.04 12.25 -14.77
N ALA A 115 8.84 11.66 -14.74
CA ALA A 115 7.78 11.89 -15.70
C ALA A 115 6.79 12.96 -15.23
N LEU A 116 6.59 13.11 -13.92
CA LEU A 116 5.82 14.18 -13.30
C LEU A 116 6.33 14.43 -11.88
N ASP A 117 6.53 15.69 -11.50
CA ASP A 117 6.96 16.12 -10.17
C ASP A 117 5.85 16.97 -9.53
N ILE A 118 5.62 16.80 -8.22
CA ILE A 118 4.57 17.50 -7.48
C ILE A 118 4.69 19.02 -7.57
N LYS A 119 5.92 19.56 -7.70
CA LYS A 119 6.13 21.01 -7.84
C LYS A 119 5.51 21.59 -9.11
N ASP A 120 5.27 20.75 -10.12
CA ASP A 120 4.72 21.12 -11.42
C ASP A 120 3.19 20.93 -11.48
N ILE A 121 2.55 20.59 -10.35
CA ILE A 121 1.10 20.35 -10.22
C ILE A 121 0.47 21.49 -9.41
N PRO A 122 -0.19 22.48 -10.04
CA PRO A 122 -0.54 23.75 -9.38
C PRO A 122 -1.48 23.64 -8.16
N TRP A 123 -2.34 22.63 -8.16
CA TRP A 123 -3.37 22.41 -7.15
C TRP A 123 -2.91 21.46 -6.02
N ALA A 124 -1.88 20.66 -6.26
CA ALA A 124 -1.39 19.67 -5.29
C ALA A 124 -0.58 20.34 -4.17
N GLY A 125 -0.69 19.78 -2.97
CA GLY A 125 0.09 20.15 -1.80
C GLY A 125 1.16 19.11 -1.47
N ARG A 126 0.79 17.82 -1.40
CA ARG A 126 1.68 16.71 -1.00
C ARG A 126 1.17 15.34 -1.45
N GLN A 127 2.01 14.32 -1.27
CA GLN A 127 1.69 12.89 -1.37
C GLN A 127 1.18 12.46 -2.76
N LEU A 128 2.11 12.20 -3.69
CA LEU A 128 1.82 11.57 -4.98
C LEU A 128 1.73 10.05 -4.84
N TRP A 129 0.51 9.53 -4.62
CA TRP A 129 0.22 8.11 -4.39
C TRP A 129 -0.04 7.33 -5.70
N ALA A 130 -0.44 6.06 -5.61
CA ALA A 130 -0.62 5.14 -6.74
C ALA A 130 -1.22 5.76 -8.01
N PRO A 131 -0.45 5.90 -9.11
CA PRO A 131 -0.96 6.42 -10.37
C PRO A 131 -1.48 5.32 -11.30
N ASP A 132 -2.14 5.74 -12.38
CA ASP A 132 -2.47 4.87 -13.51
C ASP A 132 -2.46 5.67 -14.83
N ALA A 133 -2.45 5.00 -15.97
CA ALA A 133 -2.39 5.63 -17.28
C ALA A 133 -3.42 5.11 -18.28
N ALA A 134 -3.75 5.92 -19.27
CA ALA A 134 -4.55 5.51 -20.41
C ALA A 134 -4.09 6.20 -21.69
N PHE A 135 -4.42 5.60 -22.85
CA PHE A 135 -4.16 6.19 -24.15
C PHE A 135 -5.47 6.39 -24.92
N ALA A 136 -5.76 7.64 -25.28
CA ALA A 136 -6.92 8.02 -26.08
C ALA A 136 -6.59 9.23 -26.95
N ASN A 137 -7.21 9.37 -28.12
CA ASN A 137 -7.06 10.55 -28.98
C ASN A 137 -5.59 10.96 -29.22
N ASN A 138 -4.73 9.98 -29.49
CA ASN A 138 -3.29 10.15 -29.70
C ASN A 138 -2.54 10.84 -28.54
N THR A 139 -3.09 10.76 -27.33
CA THR A 139 -2.56 11.38 -26.11
C THR A 139 -2.48 10.32 -25.02
N TYR A 140 -1.37 10.32 -24.28
CA TYR A 140 -1.21 9.55 -23.05
C TYR A 140 -1.65 10.41 -21.88
N TYR A 141 -2.47 9.83 -21.02
CA TYR A 141 -2.99 10.44 -19.81
C TYR A 141 -2.41 9.70 -18.62
N LEU A 142 -1.79 10.43 -17.69
CA LEU A 142 -1.40 9.96 -16.37
C LEU A 142 -2.43 10.47 -15.37
N TYR A 143 -3.15 9.56 -14.73
CA TYR A 143 -4.08 9.83 -13.64
C TYR A 143 -3.37 9.57 -12.33
N PHE A 144 -3.50 10.51 -11.39
CA PHE A 144 -2.75 10.44 -10.15
C PHE A 144 -3.54 11.02 -8.99
N PRO A 145 -3.50 10.39 -7.81
CA PRO A 145 -4.04 10.95 -6.59
C PRO A 145 -3.00 11.87 -5.93
N ALA A 146 -3.46 13.00 -5.42
CA ALA A 146 -2.66 13.88 -4.58
C ALA A 146 -3.54 14.59 -3.55
N LYS A 147 -2.97 14.95 -2.39
CA LYS A 147 -3.65 15.85 -1.47
C LYS A 147 -3.52 17.27 -1.99
N ASN A 148 -4.65 17.99 -2.07
CA ASN A 148 -4.67 19.40 -2.39
C ASN A 148 -4.14 20.26 -1.22
N LYS A 149 -4.14 21.58 -1.39
CA LYS A 149 -3.67 22.54 -0.36
C LYS A 149 -4.51 22.57 0.93
N GLN A 150 -5.64 21.88 0.97
CA GLN A 150 -6.51 21.71 2.14
C GLN A 150 -6.44 20.28 2.71
N ASP A 151 -5.45 19.50 2.28
CA ASP A 151 -5.21 18.13 2.74
C ASP A 151 -6.31 17.12 2.37
N VAL A 152 -7.05 17.41 1.29
CA VAL A 152 -8.08 16.53 0.74
C VAL A 152 -7.53 15.84 -0.49
N PHE A 153 -7.62 14.51 -0.52
CA PHE A 153 -7.26 13.71 -1.68
C PHE A 153 -8.23 13.98 -2.84
N GLN A 154 -7.67 14.28 -4.01
CA GLN A 154 -8.36 14.40 -5.28
C GLN A 154 -7.52 13.72 -6.38
N ILE A 155 -8.13 13.46 -7.53
CA ILE A 155 -7.46 12.81 -8.65
C ILE A 155 -7.21 13.84 -9.74
N GLY A 156 -5.95 14.00 -10.13
CA GLY A 156 -5.53 14.81 -11.26
C GLY A 156 -5.38 14.01 -12.54
N VAL A 157 -5.16 14.75 -13.62
CA VAL A 157 -4.73 14.20 -14.90
C VAL A 157 -3.59 15.05 -15.45
N ALA A 158 -2.60 14.39 -16.03
CA ALA A 158 -1.50 15.00 -16.76
C ALA A 158 -1.38 14.36 -18.15
N THR A 159 -0.93 15.12 -19.14
CA THR A 159 -0.92 14.67 -20.55
C THR A 159 0.48 14.63 -21.15
N SER A 160 0.71 13.67 -22.04
CA SER A 160 1.93 13.58 -22.85
C SER A 160 1.66 13.01 -24.24
N ASN A 161 2.56 13.25 -25.17
CA ASN A 161 2.57 12.60 -26.49
C ASN A 161 3.38 11.28 -26.49
N LYS A 162 3.97 10.90 -25.35
CA LYS A 162 4.73 9.66 -25.17
C LYS A 162 4.23 8.89 -23.95
N PRO A 163 4.26 7.54 -23.98
CA PRO A 163 3.83 6.73 -22.84
C PRO A 163 4.73 6.93 -21.61
N GLU A 164 6.01 7.22 -21.80
CA GLU A 164 6.97 7.50 -20.72
C GLU A 164 6.93 8.94 -20.19
N GLY A 165 6.18 9.84 -20.82
CA GLY A 165 6.18 11.26 -20.48
C GLY A 165 7.34 12.05 -21.12
N PRO A 166 7.76 13.19 -20.51
CA PRO A 166 7.17 13.78 -19.31
C PRO A 166 5.72 14.21 -19.54
N PHE A 167 4.95 14.28 -18.45
CA PHE A 167 3.55 14.65 -18.45
C PHE A 167 3.36 16.08 -17.95
N LYS A 168 2.41 16.80 -18.55
CA LYS A 168 2.01 18.13 -18.12
C LYS A 168 0.68 18.05 -17.38
N ALA A 169 0.69 18.38 -16.09
CA ALA A 169 -0.50 18.38 -15.26
C ALA A 169 -1.51 19.46 -15.67
N GLU A 170 -2.79 19.11 -15.59
CA GLU A 170 -3.86 20.09 -15.62
C GLU A 170 -3.84 20.97 -14.36
N LYS A 171 -4.34 22.20 -14.50
CA LYS A 171 -4.26 23.21 -13.43
C LYS A 171 -5.13 22.88 -12.22
N GLU A 172 -6.19 22.12 -12.43
CA GLU A 172 -7.17 21.72 -11.44
C GLU A 172 -7.33 20.19 -11.46
N PRO A 173 -7.73 19.57 -10.34
CA PRO A 173 -8.06 18.14 -10.33
C PRO A 173 -9.34 17.87 -11.14
N ILE A 174 -9.60 16.60 -11.42
CA ILE A 174 -10.83 16.16 -12.09
C ILE A 174 -12.03 16.58 -11.23
N ARG A 175 -12.95 17.34 -11.82
CA ARG A 175 -14.15 17.82 -11.14
C ARG A 175 -14.97 16.65 -10.60
N GLY A 176 -15.25 16.68 -9.30
CA GLY A 176 -16.02 15.64 -8.62
C GLY A 176 -15.21 14.42 -8.21
N SER A 177 -13.91 14.38 -8.49
CA SER A 177 -13.02 13.37 -7.93
C SER A 177 -12.75 13.61 -6.45
N TYR A 178 -12.51 12.52 -5.74
CA TYR A 178 -12.14 12.48 -4.34
C TYR A 178 -11.40 11.15 -4.07
N SER A 179 -10.77 11.04 -2.91
CA SER A 179 -9.99 9.85 -2.55
C SER A 179 -8.85 9.58 -3.55
N MET A 180 -8.42 8.32 -3.67
CA MET A 180 -7.14 7.94 -4.26
C MET A 180 -7.23 6.71 -5.17
N ASP A 181 -6.09 6.18 -5.58
CA ASP A 181 -5.91 4.92 -6.31
C ASP A 181 -6.77 4.81 -7.58
N PRO A 182 -6.64 5.75 -8.54
CA PRO A 182 -7.31 5.66 -9.83
C PRO A 182 -6.83 4.42 -10.60
N ALA A 183 -7.77 3.72 -11.23
CA ALA A 183 -7.53 2.73 -12.27
C ALA A 183 -8.44 3.03 -13.46
N VAL A 184 -7.87 3.38 -14.61
CA VAL A 184 -8.58 3.77 -15.82
C VAL A 184 -8.61 2.61 -16.81
N PHE A 185 -9.75 1.95 -16.85
CA PHE A 185 -10.02 0.81 -17.71
C PHE A 185 -10.62 1.26 -19.05
N LYS A 186 -9.99 0.85 -20.16
CA LYS A 186 -10.57 0.96 -21.49
C LYS A 186 -11.31 -0.34 -21.83
N ASP A 187 -12.62 -0.23 -22.01
CA ASP A 187 -13.47 -1.35 -22.39
C ASP A 187 -13.42 -1.61 -23.90
N ASP A 188 -13.83 -2.81 -24.31
CA ASP A 188 -13.79 -3.28 -25.71
C ASP A 188 -14.69 -2.43 -26.63
N ASN A 189 -15.72 -1.78 -26.07
CA ASN A 189 -16.59 -0.85 -26.80
C ASN A 189 -15.95 0.54 -27.01
N GLY A 190 -14.73 0.77 -26.50
CA GLY A 190 -14.01 2.04 -26.60
C GLY A 190 -14.29 3.05 -25.49
N SER A 191 -15.18 2.74 -24.55
CA SER A 191 -15.44 3.56 -23.36
C SER A 191 -14.29 3.46 -22.36
N PHE A 192 -14.12 4.51 -21.56
CA PHE A 192 -13.14 4.53 -20.47
C PHE A 192 -13.87 4.71 -19.14
N TYR A 193 -13.46 3.93 -18.14
CA TYR A 193 -14.03 3.95 -16.80
C TYR A 193 -12.91 4.16 -15.78
N MET A 194 -13.07 5.10 -14.86
CA MET A 194 -12.17 5.27 -13.73
C MET A 194 -12.79 4.58 -12.50
N TYR A 195 -12.13 3.54 -12.02
CA TYR A 195 -12.31 3.02 -10.67
C TYR A 195 -11.38 3.78 -9.73
N PHE A 196 -11.82 4.06 -8.52
CA PHE A 196 -10.99 4.75 -7.54
C PHE A 196 -11.54 4.54 -6.14
N GLY A 197 -10.69 4.79 -5.15
CA GLY A 197 -11.08 4.95 -3.77
C GLY A 197 -10.29 4.06 -2.83
N GLY A 198 -9.93 4.64 -1.69
CA GLY A 198 -9.43 3.89 -0.54
C GLY A 198 -9.90 4.53 0.75
N ILE A 199 -10.31 3.69 1.69
CA ILE A 199 -10.75 4.11 3.02
C ILE A 199 -9.55 4.59 3.88
N TRP A 200 -9.79 4.91 5.15
CA TRP A 200 -8.74 5.30 6.11
C TRP A 200 -7.98 6.54 5.60
N GLY A 201 -6.65 6.45 5.42
CA GLY A 201 -5.81 7.52 4.91
C GLY A 201 -6.25 8.09 3.57
N GLY A 202 -6.96 7.29 2.76
CA GLY A 202 -7.53 7.73 1.47
C GLY A 202 -8.84 8.47 1.52
N GLN A 203 -9.42 8.66 2.71
CA GLN A 203 -10.55 9.55 2.93
C GLN A 203 -11.84 9.19 2.17
N LEU A 204 -11.98 7.99 1.60
CA LEU A 204 -13.19 7.59 0.87
C LEU A 204 -14.46 7.70 1.72
N GLN A 205 -14.38 7.34 3.00
CA GLN A 205 -15.48 7.37 3.97
C GLN A 205 -16.06 8.77 4.27
N ARG A 206 -15.49 9.84 3.71
CA ARG A 206 -15.96 11.21 3.91
C ARG A 206 -17.01 11.65 2.88
N TRP A 207 -17.32 10.79 1.90
CA TRP A 207 -18.15 11.05 0.73
C TRP A 207 -19.16 9.93 0.53
#